data_AF-A0A8J3ZMR2-F1
#
_entry.id   AF-A0A8J3ZMR2-F1
#
_cell.length_a   1.000
_cell.length_b   1.000
_cell.length_c   1.000
_cell.angle_alpha   90.00
_cell.angle_beta   90.00
_cell.angle_gamma   90.00
#
_symmetry.space_group_name_H-M   'P 1'
#
loop_
_entity.id
_entity.type
_entity.pdbx_description
1 polymer ?
#
loop_
_entity_poly.entity_id
_entity_poly.type
_entity_poly.pdbx_seq_one_letter_code
_entity_poly.pdbx_strand_id
1 'polypeptide(L)'
;MDLWDLTRLLFRRWYFAVPILLVSALVAVLVARSVEPDYRATGNAVLIPAPGDPGDAEARAQNKAINRPPNPWGDLGFNALGQAAILQVMRQETLAKFKAAGLSDSITVQMDLRSPIFIIEAVGKSPEQATNTVREVIKELSAEVAAQQSSYGVMPQDTITTRTLTDGADVETVTSKVKRVLVVIVGLGLLLTMAGTIGIDVLLRWLRGRRRPEGDDGPPALDEEPETAANPVIQPRFLATRPAQMSSSDATQVIGRIPSTRAATNGQVQLAKATVPAAGSVPAAGSVPAAGAAPAAGRAPARGSGRSSVRIENGGGRRGEPDENNGSNGKVQPVSGAEATIILPIPRSQWSRGNDDRNGGR
;
A
#
# COMPACT_ATOMS: atom_id res chain seq x y z
N MET A 1 -17.56 -20.39 35.35
CA MET A 1 -18.14 -19.07 35.69
C MET A 1 -18.91 -18.62 34.47
N ASP A 2 -20.22 -18.42 34.58
CA ASP A 2 -21.02 -17.90 33.48
C ASP A 2 -20.77 -16.40 33.25
N LEU A 3 -20.94 -15.94 32.02
CA LEU A 3 -20.87 -14.51 31.64
C LEU A 3 -21.79 -13.66 32.53
N TRP A 4 -22.94 -14.24 32.92
CA TRP A 4 -23.92 -13.63 33.80
C TRP A 4 -23.40 -13.42 35.23
N ASP A 5 -22.67 -14.40 35.78
CA ASP A 5 -22.05 -14.26 37.10
C ASP A 5 -20.95 -13.19 37.10
N LEU A 6 -20.17 -13.11 36.02
CA LEU A 6 -19.12 -12.09 35.86
C LEU A 6 -19.73 -10.67 35.81
N THR A 7 -20.82 -10.51 35.07
CA THR A 7 -21.55 -9.23 34.96
C THR A 7 -22.12 -8.82 36.32
N ARG A 8 -22.76 -9.76 37.05
CA ARG A 8 -23.33 -9.49 38.38
C ARG A 8 -22.26 -9.14 39.41
N LEU A 9 -21.09 -9.77 39.32
CA LEU A 9 -19.92 -9.47 40.16
C LEU A 9 -19.42 -8.04 39.90
N LEU A 10 -19.36 -7.63 38.63
CA LEU A 10 -18.99 -6.27 38.22
C LEU A 10 -19.93 -5.21 38.84
N PHE A 11 -21.25 -5.44 38.77
CA PHE A 11 -22.24 -4.53 39.39
C PHE A 11 -22.15 -4.49 40.91
N ARG A 12 -21.87 -5.62 41.58
CA ARG A 12 -21.74 -5.67 43.03
C ARG A 12 -20.50 -4.90 43.54
N ARG A 13 -19.46 -4.79 42.71
CA ARG A 13 -18.19 -4.12 43.03
C ARG A 13 -17.91 -2.92 42.12
N TRP A 14 -18.97 -2.19 41.75
CA TRP A 14 -18.88 -1.04 40.85
C TRP A 14 -17.88 0.02 41.33
N TYR A 15 -17.72 0.19 42.65
CA TYR A 15 -16.74 1.10 43.26
C TYR A 15 -15.28 0.83 42.86
N PHE A 16 -14.91 -0.37 42.43
CA PHE A 16 -13.56 -0.69 41.93
C PHE A 16 -13.49 -0.71 40.40
N ALA A 17 -14.52 -1.24 39.76
CA ALA A 17 -14.58 -1.32 38.30
C ALA A 17 -14.62 0.08 37.66
N VAL A 18 -15.43 0.99 38.20
CA VAL A 18 -15.60 2.34 37.66
C VAL A 18 -14.30 3.15 37.69
N PRO A 19 -13.54 3.24 38.81
CA PRO A 19 -12.26 3.95 38.80
C PRO A 19 -11.24 3.38 37.83
N ILE A 20 -11.11 2.05 37.74
CA ILE A 20 -10.18 1.41 36.80
C ILE A 20 -10.58 1.71 35.35
N LEU A 21 -11.88 1.61 35.05
CA LEU A 21 -12.40 1.94 33.72
C LEU A 21 -12.19 3.42 33.40
N LEU A 22 -12.42 4.33 34.36
CA LEU A 22 -12.14 5.75 34.19
C LEU A 22 -10.66 6.03 33.95
N VAL A 23 -9.75 5.39 34.68
CA VAL A 23 -8.30 5.50 34.45
C VAL A 23 -7.95 4.95 33.06
N SER A 24 -8.52 3.82 32.65
CA SER A 24 -8.31 3.25 31.32
C SER A 24 -8.83 4.17 30.21
N ALA A 25 -10.01 4.76 30.39
CA ALA A 25 -10.58 5.73 29.45
C ALA A 25 -9.73 7.00 29.38
N LEU A 26 -9.24 7.49 30.52
CA LEU A 26 -8.32 8.63 30.58
C LEU A 26 -7.03 8.33 29.81
N VAL A 27 -6.42 7.17 30.04
CA VAL A 27 -5.22 6.72 29.30
C VAL A 27 -5.52 6.62 27.81
N ALA A 28 -6.67 6.07 27.41
CA ALA A 28 -7.07 5.97 26.02
C ALA A 28 -7.21 7.35 25.36
N VAL A 29 -7.81 8.33 26.04
CA VAL A 29 -7.92 9.71 25.56
C VAL A 29 -6.55 10.38 25.44
N LEU A 30 -5.66 10.19 26.42
CA LEU A 30 -4.30 10.73 26.38
C LEU A 30 -3.49 10.15 25.22
N VAL A 31 -3.57 8.84 24.98
CA VAL A 31 -2.90 8.21 23.83
C VAL A 31 -3.54 8.67 22.52
N ALA A 32 -4.86 8.73 22.43
CA ALA A 32 -5.56 9.18 21.23
C ALA A 32 -5.20 10.62 20.83
N ARG A 33 -4.92 11.50 21.81
CA ARG A 33 -4.44 12.87 21.56
C ARG A 33 -2.95 12.95 21.21
N SER A 34 -2.17 11.93 21.57
CA SER A 34 -0.73 11.87 21.31
C SER A 34 -0.40 11.27 19.94
N VAL A 35 -1.30 10.46 19.37
CA VAL A 35 -1.13 9.88 18.04
C VAL A 35 -1.61 10.87 16.98
N GLU A 36 -0.66 11.51 16.30
CA GLU A 36 -0.93 12.37 15.14
C GLU A 36 -1.57 11.53 14.01
N PRO A 37 -2.58 12.07 13.30
CA PRO A 37 -3.14 11.40 12.13
C PRO A 37 -2.14 11.43 10.97
N ASP A 38 -2.14 10.38 10.17
CA ASP A 38 -1.42 10.40 8.90
C ASP A 38 -2.27 11.11 7.82
N TYR A 39 -1.61 11.71 6.84
CA TYR A 39 -2.24 12.38 5.71
C TYR A 39 -1.89 11.65 4.43
N ARG A 40 -2.88 11.29 3.62
CA ARG A 40 -2.70 10.63 2.33
C ARG A 40 -3.00 11.62 1.22
N ALA A 41 -2.06 11.79 0.30
CA ALA A 41 -2.28 12.52 -0.95
C ALA A 41 -2.25 11.54 -2.12
N THR A 42 -3.13 11.75 -3.10
CA THR A 42 -3.21 10.90 -4.31
C THR A 42 -3.02 11.75 -5.57
N GLY A 43 -2.01 11.41 -6.36
CA GLY A 43 -1.72 12.01 -7.66
C GLY A 43 -1.91 11.01 -8.79
N ASN A 44 -2.24 11.52 -9.98
CA ASN A 44 -2.40 10.72 -11.17
C ASN A 44 -1.57 11.30 -12.31
N ALA A 45 -0.83 10.44 -13.02
CA ALA A 45 -0.08 10.82 -14.21
C ALA A 45 -0.38 9.83 -15.34
N VAL A 46 -0.36 10.26 -16.60
CA VAL A 46 -0.62 9.39 -17.75
C VAL A 46 0.55 9.43 -18.73
N LEU A 47 0.89 8.27 -19.29
CA LEU A 47 1.79 8.19 -20.43
C LEU A 47 1.02 8.52 -21.71
N ILE A 48 1.50 9.53 -22.42
CA ILE A 48 0.95 9.98 -23.69
C ILE A 48 1.99 9.68 -24.78
N PRO A 49 1.63 8.91 -25.83
CA PRO A 49 2.52 8.75 -26.97
C PRO A 49 2.81 10.11 -27.60
N ALA A 50 3.96 10.26 -28.23
CA ALA A 50 4.26 11.50 -28.95
C ALA A 50 3.09 11.87 -29.86
N PRO A 51 2.56 13.11 -29.77
CA PRO A 51 1.54 13.56 -30.70
C PRO A 51 2.17 13.44 -32.08
N GLY A 52 1.66 12.53 -32.90
CA GLY A 52 2.02 12.54 -34.29
C GLY A 52 1.47 13.81 -34.87
N ASP A 53 2.33 14.74 -35.24
CA ASP A 53 1.88 15.85 -36.04
C ASP A 53 1.23 15.25 -37.29
N PRO A 54 0.01 15.64 -37.69
CA PRO A 54 -0.63 15.09 -38.89
C PRO A 54 0.22 15.29 -40.15
N GLY A 55 1.08 16.32 -40.17
CA GLY A 55 2.08 16.55 -41.22
C GLY A 55 3.26 15.56 -41.19
N ASP A 56 3.50 14.90 -40.06
CA ASP A 56 4.56 13.92 -39.88
C ASP A 56 4.15 12.50 -40.33
N ALA A 57 2.93 12.30 -40.85
CA ALA A 57 2.59 11.05 -41.51
C ALA A 57 3.55 10.76 -42.67
N GLU A 58 3.93 11.80 -43.42
CA GLU A 58 4.94 11.71 -44.47
C GLU A 58 6.36 11.54 -43.90
N ALA A 59 6.70 12.23 -42.80
CA ALA A 59 7.99 12.05 -42.12
C ALA A 59 8.14 10.63 -41.53
N ARG A 60 7.06 10.04 -41.01
CA ARG A 60 7.01 8.65 -40.54
C ARG A 60 7.10 7.67 -41.70
N ALA A 61 6.43 7.95 -42.82
CA ALA A 61 6.55 7.16 -44.04
C ALA A 61 7.98 7.21 -44.61
N GLN A 62 8.63 8.37 -44.58
CA GLN A 62 10.04 8.55 -44.97
C GLN A 62 11.00 7.91 -43.95
N ASN A 63 10.74 8.00 -42.64
CA ASN A 63 11.53 7.32 -41.62
C ASN A 63 11.44 5.79 -41.76
N LYS A 64 10.29 5.28 -42.19
CA LYS A 64 10.12 3.87 -42.58
C LYS A 64 10.95 3.52 -43.81
N ALA A 65 11.09 4.44 -44.77
CA ALA A 65 11.97 4.28 -45.93
C ALA A 65 13.47 4.34 -45.56
N ILE A 66 13.83 4.97 -44.43
CA ILE A 66 15.22 5.11 -43.94
C ILE A 66 15.63 3.96 -42.99
N ASN A 67 14.80 2.93 -42.78
CA ASN A 67 15.09 1.83 -41.83
C ASN A 67 15.48 2.33 -40.41
N ARG A 68 14.81 3.39 -39.91
CA ARG A 68 15.07 3.83 -38.54
C ARG A 68 14.48 2.81 -37.54
N PRO A 69 15.22 2.45 -36.49
CA PRO A 69 14.69 1.61 -35.42
C PRO A 69 13.48 2.30 -34.77
N PRO A 70 12.31 1.66 -34.68
CA PRO A 70 11.18 2.20 -33.94
C PRO A 70 11.52 2.29 -32.45
N ASN A 71 10.80 3.13 -31.71
CA ASN A 71 10.94 3.22 -30.25
C ASN A 71 10.65 1.82 -29.64
N PRO A 72 11.64 1.16 -29.01
CA PRO A 72 11.46 -0.21 -28.51
C PRO A 72 10.39 -0.31 -27.41
N TRP A 73 10.12 0.80 -26.71
CA TRP A 73 9.05 0.88 -25.72
C TRP A 73 7.66 0.95 -26.32
N GLY A 74 7.54 1.39 -27.59
CA GLY A 74 6.29 1.34 -28.34
C GLY A 74 5.83 -0.09 -28.57
N ASP A 75 6.76 -0.99 -28.93
CA ASP A 75 6.49 -2.40 -29.19
C ASP A 75 6.30 -3.21 -27.91
N LEU A 76 7.09 -2.93 -26.87
CA LEU A 76 6.93 -3.54 -25.53
C LEU A 76 5.66 -3.08 -24.81
N GLY A 77 5.13 -1.92 -25.20
CA GLY A 77 3.94 -1.30 -24.64
C GLY A 77 4.20 -0.45 -23.40
N PHE A 78 3.26 0.47 -23.12
CA PHE A 78 3.30 1.40 -21.98
C PHE A 78 3.48 0.70 -20.64
N ASN A 79 2.97 -0.52 -20.51
CA ASN A 79 3.07 -1.29 -19.27
C ASN A 79 4.53 -1.63 -18.92
N ALA A 80 5.36 -2.00 -19.91
CA ALA A 80 6.75 -2.34 -19.67
C ALA A 80 7.56 -1.10 -19.26
N LEU A 81 7.37 0.02 -19.98
CA LEU A 81 8.03 1.29 -19.67
C LEU A 81 7.62 1.82 -18.30
N GLY A 82 6.32 1.79 -17.99
CA GLY A 82 5.81 2.27 -16.71
C GLY A 82 6.28 1.40 -15.54
N GLN A 83 6.30 0.07 -15.67
CA GLN A 83 6.83 -0.80 -14.61
C GLN A 83 8.33 -0.59 -14.40
N ALA A 84 9.11 -0.41 -15.48
CA ALA A 84 10.52 -0.10 -15.38
C ALA A 84 10.74 1.23 -14.63
N ALA A 85 9.96 2.28 -14.93
CA ALA A 85 10.03 3.56 -14.22
C ALA A 85 9.61 3.43 -12.74
N ILE A 86 8.54 2.70 -12.43
CA ILE A 86 8.11 2.42 -11.04
C ILE A 86 9.22 1.76 -10.25
N LEU A 87 9.87 0.74 -10.80
CA LEU A 87 10.97 0.04 -10.13
C LEU A 87 12.12 0.99 -9.79
N GLN A 88 12.46 1.93 -10.68
CA GLN A 88 13.52 2.90 -10.43
C GLN A 88 13.17 3.92 -9.35
N VAL A 89 11.94 4.45 -9.36
CA VAL A 89 11.45 5.41 -8.36
C VAL A 89 11.35 4.75 -6.97
N MET A 90 10.97 3.47 -6.93
CA MET A 90 10.83 2.71 -5.68
C MET A 90 12.16 2.13 -5.15
N ARG A 91 13.31 2.42 -5.78
CA ARG A 91 14.63 2.01 -5.26
C ARG A 91 14.87 2.65 -3.90
N GLN A 92 15.54 1.91 -3.01
CA GLN A 92 15.89 2.40 -1.67
C GLN A 92 16.73 3.69 -1.71
N GLU A 93 17.57 3.86 -2.72
CA GLU A 93 18.37 5.08 -2.90
C GLU A 93 17.49 6.30 -3.15
N THR A 94 16.48 6.18 -4.00
CA THR A 94 15.52 7.25 -4.31
C THR A 94 14.65 7.58 -3.09
N LEU A 95 14.16 6.56 -2.38
CA LEU A 95 13.42 6.75 -1.13
C LEU A 95 14.27 7.42 -0.04
N ALA A 96 15.57 7.09 0.04
CA ALA A 96 16.50 7.75 0.95
C ALA A 96 16.71 9.23 0.58
N LYS A 97 16.78 9.56 -0.72
CA LYS A 97 16.84 10.96 -1.21
C LYS A 97 15.59 11.73 -0.83
N PHE A 98 14.40 11.14 -0.98
CA PHE A 98 13.14 11.75 -0.57
C PHE A 98 13.12 12.04 0.94
N LYS A 99 13.51 11.06 1.75
CA LYS A 99 13.61 11.23 3.21
C LYS A 99 14.60 12.33 3.60
N ALA A 100 15.76 12.39 2.93
CA ALA A 100 16.75 13.43 3.16
C ALA A 100 16.24 14.84 2.78
N ALA A 101 15.35 14.93 1.78
CA ALA A 101 14.66 16.15 1.38
C ALA A 101 13.44 16.50 2.28
N GLY A 102 13.18 15.73 3.33
CA GLY A 102 12.02 15.93 4.22
C GLY A 102 10.69 15.44 3.65
N LEU A 103 10.71 14.68 2.55
CA LEU A 103 9.54 14.03 1.97
C LEU A 103 9.25 12.69 2.66
N SER A 104 8.10 12.10 2.36
CA SER A 104 7.73 10.79 2.92
C SER A 104 8.45 9.64 2.22
N ASP A 105 8.79 8.60 3.00
CA ASP A 105 9.25 7.30 2.50
C ASP A 105 8.11 6.28 2.34
N SER A 106 6.88 6.63 2.75
CA SER A 106 5.67 5.81 2.59
C SER A 106 4.94 6.17 1.31
N ILE A 107 5.47 5.68 0.20
CA ILE A 107 4.96 5.92 -1.16
C ILE A 107 4.48 4.59 -1.75
N THR A 108 3.39 4.64 -2.50
CA THR A 108 2.94 3.54 -3.36
C THR A 108 2.74 4.11 -4.75
N VAL A 109 3.39 3.50 -5.74
CA VAL A 109 3.20 3.83 -7.15
C VAL A 109 2.67 2.59 -7.85
N GLN A 110 1.53 2.72 -8.48
CA GLN A 110 0.91 1.66 -9.27
C GLN A 110 0.54 2.21 -10.64
N MET A 111 0.46 1.32 -11.61
CA MET A 111 -0.09 1.64 -12.93
C MET A 111 -1.32 0.78 -13.14
N ASP A 112 -2.39 1.40 -13.63
CA ASP A 112 -3.60 0.68 -13.97
C ASP A 112 -3.33 -0.30 -15.12
N LEU A 113 -3.91 -1.50 -15.08
CA LEU A 113 -3.63 -2.53 -16.08
C LEU A 113 -4.31 -2.26 -17.44
N ARG A 114 -5.37 -1.44 -17.43
CA ARG A 114 -6.22 -1.18 -18.61
C ARG A 114 -5.97 0.19 -19.22
N SER A 115 -5.30 1.08 -18.48
CA SER A 115 -4.98 2.43 -18.89
C SER A 115 -3.55 2.77 -18.51
N PRO A 116 -2.83 3.55 -19.32
CA PRO A 116 -1.44 3.92 -19.03
C PRO A 116 -1.38 5.05 -17.98
N ILE A 117 -2.17 4.93 -16.93
CA ILE A 117 -2.32 5.90 -15.84
C ILE A 117 -1.58 5.35 -14.62
N PHE A 118 -0.66 6.14 -14.09
CA PHE A 118 -0.06 5.97 -12.78
C PHE A 118 -0.97 6.53 -11.71
N ILE A 119 -1.17 5.74 -10.66
CA ILE A 119 -1.80 6.13 -9.40
C ILE A 119 -0.66 6.20 -8.39
N ILE A 120 -0.39 7.41 -7.91
CA ILE A 120 0.63 7.71 -6.92
C ILE A 120 -0.06 8.04 -5.61
N GLU A 121 0.25 7.28 -4.56
CA GLU A 121 -0.19 7.58 -3.20
C GLU A 121 1.03 7.85 -2.33
N ALA A 122 1.01 8.95 -1.58
CA ALA A 122 1.99 9.21 -0.54
C ALA A 122 1.31 9.45 0.80
N VAL A 123 1.87 8.89 1.88
CA VAL A 123 1.38 9.08 3.24
C VAL A 123 2.39 9.89 4.03
N GLY A 124 2.06 11.13 4.38
CA GLY A 124 2.90 12.04 5.16
C GLY A 124 2.38 12.29 6.58
N LYS A 125 3.23 12.91 7.41
CA LYS A 125 2.85 13.41 8.75
C LYS A 125 2.11 14.74 8.70
N SER A 126 2.17 15.44 7.57
CA SER A 126 1.42 16.66 7.31
C SER A 126 0.80 16.62 5.90
N PRO A 127 -0.27 17.39 5.65
CA PRO A 127 -0.85 17.53 4.31
C PRO A 127 0.19 17.97 3.28
N GLU A 128 0.98 18.98 3.63
CA GLU A 128 2.01 19.56 2.77
C GLU A 128 3.10 18.54 2.42
N GLN A 129 3.54 17.74 3.39
CA GLN A 129 4.52 16.68 3.14
C GLN A 129 3.97 15.64 2.17
N ALA A 130 2.72 15.20 2.35
CA ALA A 130 2.10 14.21 1.47
C ALA A 130 1.99 14.75 0.02
N THR A 131 1.46 15.95 -0.16
CA THR A 131 1.33 16.58 -1.49
C THR A 131 2.69 16.83 -2.14
N ASN A 132 3.66 17.38 -1.41
CA ASN A 132 5.01 17.62 -1.96
C ASN A 132 5.70 16.31 -2.35
N THR A 133 5.47 15.23 -1.59
CA THR A 133 5.99 13.91 -1.93
C THR A 133 5.39 13.41 -3.24
N VAL A 134 4.06 13.51 -3.42
CA VAL A 134 3.41 13.12 -4.68
C VAL A 134 3.97 13.89 -5.88
N ARG A 135 4.13 15.22 -5.75
CA ARG A 135 4.69 16.05 -6.82
C ARG A 135 6.11 15.65 -7.20
N GLU A 136 6.96 15.40 -6.20
CA GLU A 136 8.33 14.98 -6.46
C GLU A 136 8.39 13.58 -7.06
N VAL A 137 7.51 12.66 -6.63
CA VAL A 137 7.40 11.32 -7.23
C VAL A 137 6.98 11.42 -8.70
N ILE A 138 6.00 12.26 -9.05
CA ILE A 138 5.59 12.43 -10.45
C ILE A 138 6.73 13.01 -11.29
N LYS A 139 7.47 13.99 -10.74
CA LYS A 139 8.64 14.58 -11.38
C LYS A 139 9.72 13.53 -11.62
N GLU A 140 10.09 12.75 -10.61
CA GLU A 140 11.08 11.68 -10.72
C GLU A 140 10.63 10.60 -11.72
N LEU A 141 9.35 10.21 -11.69
CA LEU A 141 8.77 9.26 -12.62
C LEU A 141 8.87 9.76 -14.07
N SER A 142 8.57 11.04 -14.31
CA SER A 142 8.71 11.64 -15.63
C SER A 142 10.16 11.68 -16.12
N ALA A 143 11.11 11.93 -15.20
CA ALA A 143 12.53 11.91 -15.50
C ALA A 143 13.03 10.50 -15.83
N GLU A 144 12.60 9.48 -15.07
CA GLU A 144 12.95 8.08 -15.31
C GLU A 144 12.35 7.56 -16.63
N VAL A 145 11.12 7.93 -16.98
CA VAL A 145 10.51 7.62 -18.29
C VAL A 145 11.32 8.23 -19.43
N ALA A 146 11.80 9.47 -19.29
CA ALA A 146 12.65 10.11 -20.29
C ALA A 146 14.04 9.47 -20.37
N ALA A 147 14.64 9.12 -19.22
CA ALA A 147 15.95 8.48 -19.14
C ALA A 147 15.94 7.08 -19.76
N GLN A 148 14.92 6.28 -19.47
CA GLN A 148 14.69 4.95 -20.04
C GLN A 148 14.53 4.99 -21.57
N GLN A 149 13.99 6.06 -22.15
CA GLN A 149 13.88 6.20 -23.61
C GLN A 149 15.18 6.73 -24.22
N SER A 150 15.83 7.67 -23.54
CA SER A 150 17.11 8.23 -23.97
C SER A 150 18.22 7.18 -24.02
N SER A 151 18.22 6.19 -23.11
CA SER A 151 19.20 5.09 -23.11
C SER A 151 19.14 4.20 -24.35
N TYR A 152 18.01 4.21 -25.08
CA TYR A 152 17.85 3.49 -26.35
C TYR A 152 17.94 4.42 -27.58
N GLY A 153 18.32 5.68 -27.40
CA GLY A 153 18.45 6.63 -28.49
C GLY A 153 17.11 7.00 -29.15
N VAL A 154 16.01 6.93 -28.40
CA VAL A 154 14.69 7.36 -28.89
C VAL A 154 14.73 8.85 -29.20
N MET A 155 14.28 9.23 -30.39
CA MET A 155 14.25 10.63 -30.80
C MET A 155 13.08 11.39 -30.13
N PRO A 156 13.17 12.72 -29.97
CA PRO A 156 12.13 13.51 -29.30
C PRO A 156 10.73 13.34 -29.89
N GLN A 157 10.61 13.21 -31.22
CA GLN A 157 9.33 13.03 -31.91
C GLN A 157 8.68 11.65 -31.72
N ASP A 158 9.43 10.66 -31.22
CA ASP A 158 8.96 9.30 -30.96
C ASP A 158 8.91 8.98 -29.46
N THR A 159 9.13 10.00 -28.62
CA THR A 159 9.22 9.86 -27.16
C THR A 159 7.83 9.85 -26.52
N ILE A 160 7.57 8.85 -25.68
CA ILE A 160 6.41 8.78 -24.80
C ILE A 160 6.61 9.79 -23.67
N THR A 161 5.67 10.71 -23.52
CA THR A 161 5.74 11.77 -22.50
C THR A 161 4.83 11.44 -21.32
N THR A 162 5.16 11.95 -20.14
CA THR A 162 4.30 11.82 -18.95
C THR A 162 3.56 13.14 -18.74
N ARG A 163 2.22 13.08 -18.57
CA ARG A 163 1.40 14.25 -18.25
C ARG A 163 0.72 14.06 -16.90
N THR A 164 0.82 15.06 -16.04
CA THR A 164 0.12 15.12 -14.75
C THR A 164 -1.37 15.36 -14.98
N LEU A 165 -2.24 14.49 -14.44
CA LEU A 165 -3.69 14.75 -14.36
C LEU A 165 -4.04 15.43 -13.04
N THR A 166 -3.52 14.91 -11.93
CA THR A 166 -3.70 15.47 -10.58
C THR A 166 -2.37 15.48 -9.84
N ASP A 167 -2.08 16.56 -9.10
CA ASP A 167 -0.79 16.82 -8.46
C ASP A 167 -0.74 16.41 -6.98
N GLY A 168 -1.79 15.74 -6.48
CA GLY A 168 -1.90 15.40 -5.06
C GLY A 168 -2.46 16.51 -4.18
N ALA A 169 -3.17 17.50 -4.75
CA ALA A 169 -3.89 18.51 -3.98
C ALA A 169 -5.02 17.92 -3.11
N ASP A 170 -5.60 16.78 -3.52
CA ASP A 170 -6.60 16.07 -2.74
C ASP A 170 -5.93 15.28 -1.61
N VAL A 171 -6.04 15.79 -0.38
CA VAL A 171 -5.49 15.17 0.82
C VAL A 171 -6.60 14.61 1.71
N GLU A 172 -6.49 13.32 2.04
CA GLU A 172 -7.38 12.61 2.96
C GLU A 172 -6.68 12.34 4.30
N THR A 173 -7.38 12.56 5.42
CA THR A 173 -6.89 12.19 6.76
C THR A 173 -7.09 10.70 7.02
N VAL A 174 -5.99 9.95 7.14
CA VAL A 174 -6.03 8.50 7.40
C VAL A 174 -6.05 8.24 8.89
N THR A 175 -7.25 8.13 9.47
CA THR A 175 -7.44 7.82 10.90
C THR A 175 -7.44 6.32 11.22
N SER A 176 -7.18 5.46 10.24
CA SER A 176 -7.25 4.00 10.39
C SER A 176 -6.26 3.46 11.43
N LYS A 177 -5.04 4.01 11.50
CA LYS A 177 -4.05 3.61 12.54
C LYS A 177 -4.55 3.98 13.94
N VAL A 178 -5.04 5.22 14.11
CA VAL A 178 -5.62 5.71 15.38
C VAL A 178 -6.77 4.82 15.84
N LYS A 179 -7.68 4.45 14.93
CA LYS A 179 -8.81 3.56 15.22
C LYS A 179 -8.34 2.17 15.69
N ARG A 180 -7.35 1.58 15.02
CA ARG A 180 -6.80 0.26 15.43
C ARG A 180 -6.14 0.32 16.80
N VAL A 181 -5.33 1.34 17.06
CA VAL A 181 -4.67 1.54 18.35
C VAL A 181 -5.71 1.73 19.46
N LEU A 182 -6.75 2.53 19.22
CA LEU A 182 -7.84 2.73 20.18
C LEU A 182 -8.58 1.43 20.51
N VAL A 183 -8.88 0.60 19.51
CA VAL A 183 -9.51 -0.71 19.73
C VAL A 183 -8.64 -1.61 20.62
N VAL A 184 -7.32 -1.65 20.39
CA VAL A 184 -6.39 -2.43 21.21
C VAL A 184 -6.34 -1.92 22.65
N ILE A 185 -6.27 -0.60 22.85
CA ILE A 185 -6.22 0.01 24.19
C ILE A 185 -7.51 -0.25 24.96
N VAL A 186 -8.67 -0.08 24.33
CA VAL A 186 -9.96 -0.36 24.96
C VAL A 186 -10.08 -1.85 25.32
N GLY A 187 -9.67 -2.74 24.41
CA GLY A 187 -9.66 -4.19 24.66
C GLY A 187 -8.76 -4.57 25.83
N LEU A 188 -7.53 -4.03 25.88
CA LEU A 188 -6.59 -4.26 26.97
C LEU A 188 -7.09 -3.67 28.30
N GLY A 189 -7.70 -2.48 28.26
CA GLY A 189 -8.31 -1.83 29.41
C GLY A 189 -9.42 -2.67 30.03
N LEU A 190 -10.30 -3.24 29.19
CA LEU A 190 -11.35 -4.16 29.63
C LEU A 190 -10.77 -5.44 30.23
N LEU A 191 -9.75 -6.03 29.60
CA LEU A 191 -9.07 -7.22 30.12
C LEU A 191 -8.39 -6.95 31.47
N LEU A 192 -7.69 -5.82 31.62
CA LEU A 192 -7.07 -5.42 32.88
C LEU A 192 -8.11 -5.16 33.97
N THR A 193 -9.27 -4.60 33.61
CA THR A 193 -10.38 -4.39 34.55
C THR A 193 -10.94 -5.73 35.05
N MET A 194 -11.13 -6.70 34.14
CA MET A 194 -11.57 -8.06 34.51
C MET A 194 -10.53 -8.78 35.37
N ALA A 195 -9.25 -8.76 34.98
CA ALA A 195 -8.18 -9.39 35.74
C ALA A 195 -8.00 -8.74 37.13
N GLY A 196 -8.05 -7.41 37.20
CA GLY A 196 -7.93 -6.65 38.44
C GLY A 196 -9.06 -6.94 39.42
N THR A 197 -10.31 -7.03 38.94
CA THR A 197 -11.46 -7.38 39.80
C THR A 197 -11.36 -8.79 40.39
N ILE A 198 -10.93 -9.77 39.59
CA ILE A 198 -10.70 -11.14 40.07
C ILE A 198 -9.54 -11.18 41.07
N GLY A 199 -8.41 -10.54 40.76
CA GLY A 199 -7.23 -10.50 41.62
C GLY A 199 -7.52 -9.88 42.99
N ILE A 200 -8.29 -8.79 43.02
CA ILE A 200 -8.72 -8.14 44.27
C ILE A 200 -9.65 -9.06 45.08
N ASP A 201 -10.56 -9.81 44.44
CA ASP A 201 -11.44 -10.74 45.16
C ASP A 201 -10.64 -11.87 45.81
N VAL A 202 -9.68 -12.45 45.08
CA VAL A 202 -8.77 -13.49 45.61
C VAL A 202 -7.94 -12.94 46.77
N LEU A 203 -7.38 -11.74 46.63
CA LEU A 203 -6.58 -11.11 47.68
C LEU A 203 -7.41 -10.82 48.95
N LEU A 204 -8.63 -10.30 48.80
CA LEU A 204 -9.51 -10.03 49.94
C LEU A 204 -9.99 -11.31 50.64
N ARG A 205 -10.22 -12.40 49.89
CA ARG A 205 -10.56 -13.72 50.47
C ARG A 205 -9.39 -14.27 51.28
N TRP A 206 -8.17 -14.18 50.73
CA TRP A 206 -6.96 -14.61 51.42
C TRP A 206 -6.70 -13.82 52.70
N LEU A 207 -6.88 -12.50 52.66
CA LEU A 207 -6.73 -11.63 53.83
C LEU A 207 -7.75 -11.91 54.94
N ARG A 208 -8.99 -12.29 54.60
CA ARG A 208 -10.02 -12.68 55.59
C ARG A 208 -9.83 -14.09 56.14
N GLY A 209 -9.31 -15.02 55.33
CA GLY A 209 -9.06 -16.41 55.74
C GLY A 209 -8.06 -16.55 56.88
N ARG A 210 -7.11 -15.60 57.01
CA ARG A 210 -6.12 -15.58 58.11
C ARG A 210 -6.67 -15.20 59.50
N ARG A 211 -7.95 -14.80 59.60
CA ARG A 211 -8.57 -14.39 60.88
C ARG A 211 -9.54 -15.41 61.47
N ARG A 212 -9.58 -16.64 60.95
CA ARG A 212 -10.11 -17.77 61.70
C ARG A 212 -8.93 -18.52 62.33
N PRO A 213 -8.51 -18.15 63.55
CA PRO A 213 -7.72 -19.07 64.34
C PRO A 213 -8.59 -20.30 64.55
N GLU A 214 -8.16 -21.42 64.00
CA GLU A 214 -7.90 -22.65 64.75
C GLU A 214 -8.14 -22.46 66.25
N GLY A 215 -9.40 -22.60 66.63
CA GLY A 215 -9.92 -22.37 67.98
C GLY A 215 -11.17 -23.21 68.21
N ASP A 216 -11.24 -24.35 67.53
CA ASP A 216 -12.17 -25.42 67.82
C ASP A 216 -11.41 -26.75 67.63
N ASP A 217 -10.32 -26.88 68.39
CA ASP A 217 -9.88 -28.18 68.90
C ASP A 217 -10.98 -28.68 69.87
N GLY A 218 -12.15 -29.00 69.33
CA GLY A 218 -13.08 -29.90 69.98
C GLY A 218 -12.40 -31.28 70.00
N PRO A 219 -12.19 -31.89 71.18
CA PRO A 219 -11.50 -33.17 71.26
C PRO A 219 -12.19 -34.21 70.37
N PRO A 220 -11.42 -35.12 69.73
CA PRO A 220 -12.00 -36.20 68.96
C PRO A 220 -12.89 -37.02 69.90
N ALA A 221 -14.20 -36.98 69.67
CA ALA A 221 -15.11 -37.96 70.23
C ALA A 221 -14.71 -39.32 69.63
N LEU A 222 -13.87 -40.01 70.39
CA LEU A 222 -13.69 -41.45 70.33
C LEU A 222 -15.04 -42.06 70.70
N ASP A 223 -15.83 -42.42 69.71
CA ASP A 223 -16.84 -43.47 69.85
C ASP A 223 -16.60 -44.51 68.74
N GLU A 224 -15.92 -45.56 69.19
CA GLU A 224 -15.80 -46.90 68.62
C GLU A 224 -17.18 -47.45 68.20
N GLU A 225 -17.37 -47.93 66.94
CA GLU A 225 -17.42 -49.34 66.47
C GLU A 225 -18.60 -50.21 67.00
N PRO A 226 -19.04 -51.35 66.38
CA PRO A 226 -18.57 -52.03 65.15
C PRO A 226 -19.69 -52.55 64.19
N GLU A 227 -19.22 -53.12 63.06
CA GLU A 227 -19.75 -54.26 62.26
C GLU A 227 -21.27 -54.54 62.14
N THR A 228 -21.75 -54.72 60.88
CA THR A 228 -22.38 -55.97 60.40
C THR A 228 -22.68 -55.95 58.89
N ALA A 229 -22.07 -56.92 58.20
CA ALA A 229 -22.49 -57.68 57.01
C ALA A 229 -22.74 -57.00 55.63
N ALA A 230 -21.76 -57.22 54.75
CA ALA A 230 -21.86 -58.01 53.52
C ALA A 230 -23.05 -57.79 52.55
N ASN A 231 -22.74 -57.23 51.36
CA ASN A 231 -23.21 -57.83 50.11
C ASN A 231 -22.31 -57.47 48.91
N PRO A 232 -21.69 -58.45 48.22
CA PRO A 232 -20.93 -58.23 46.99
C PRO A 232 -21.78 -58.53 45.74
N VAL A 233 -22.05 -57.56 44.87
CA VAL A 233 -22.61 -57.84 43.53
C VAL A 233 -21.95 -56.99 42.43
N ILE A 234 -20.97 -57.63 41.78
CA ILE A 234 -20.77 -57.76 40.33
C ILE A 234 -20.94 -56.50 39.45
N GLN A 235 -19.80 -56.02 38.94
CA GLN A 235 -19.71 -55.14 37.77
C GLN A 235 -19.90 -55.94 36.47
N PRO A 236 -20.73 -55.50 35.51
CA PRO A 236 -20.53 -55.84 34.10
C PRO A 236 -19.61 -54.80 33.43
N ARG A 237 -18.41 -55.27 33.15
CA ARG A 237 -17.39 -54.65 32.29
C ARG A 237 -17.88 -54.68 30.84
N PHE A 238 -18.45 -53.59 30.33
CA PHE A 238 -18.70 -53.46 28.89
C PHE A 238 -17.47 -52.93 28.18
N LEU A 239 -16.70 -53.88 27.63
CA LEU A 239 -15.83 -53.69 26.48
C LEU A 239 -16.72 -53.43 25.25
N ALA A 240 -16.80 -52.17 24.80
CA ALA A 240 -17.31 -51.86 23.47
C ALA A 240 -16.14 -51.86 22.48
N THR A 241 -15.94 -53.04 21.89
CA THR A 241 -15.18 -53.30 20.68
C THR A 241 -15.69 -52.41 19.54
N ARG A 242 -14.86 -51.50 19.03
CA ARG A 242 -15.13 -50.82 17.75
C ARG A 242 -14.43 -51.63 16.65
N PRO A 243 -15.17 -52.22 15.70
CA PRO A 243 -14.58 -53.10 14.69
C PRO A 243 -13.78 -52.32 13.66
N ALA A 244 -12.68 -52.95 13.24
CA ALA A 244 -11.95 -52.65 12.03
C ALA A 244 -12.87 -52.87 10.81
N GLN A 245 -12.95 -51.86 9.93
CA GLN A 245 -13.32 -52.07 8.54
C GLN A 245 -12.05 -51.95 7.70
N MET A 246 -11.54 -53.11 7.31
CA MET A 246 -10.60 -53.32 6.21
C MET A 246 -11.34 -54.16 5.17
N SER A 247 -11.55 -53.64 3.97
CA SER A 247 -11.58 -54.38 2.69
C SER A 247 -11.73 -53.34 1.57
N SER A 248 -10.63 -53.00 0.89
CA SER A 248 -10.18 -53.58 -0.38
C SER A 248 -10.96 -53.07 -1.59
N SER A 249 -10.30 -52.26 -2.41
CA SER A 249 -10.16 -52.54 -3.85
C SER A 249 -9.21 -51.54 -4.50
N ASP A 250 -8.17 -52.09 -5.10
CA ASP A 250 -7.47 -51.51 -6.23
C ASP A 250 -8.45 -50.95 -7.26
N ALA A 251 -8.18 -49.73 -7.74
CA ALA A 251 -8.60 -49.29 -9.06
C ALA A 251 -7.71 -48.15 -9.55
N THR A 252 -6.69 -48.51 -10.31
CA THR A 252 -6.12 -47.74 -11.42
C THR A 252 -7.19 -46.97 -12.18
N GLN A 253 -7.02 -45.66 -12.37
CA GLN A 253 -7.47 -44.80 -13.49
C GLN A 253 -7.27 -43.33 -13.08
N VAL A 254 -7.05 -42.32 -13.92
CA VAL A 254 -6.59 -42.16 -15.30
C VAL A 254 -6.26 -40.67 -15.43
N ILE A 255 -5.20 -40.35 -16.16
CA ILE A 255 -4.89 -39.01 -16.69
C ILE A 255 -6.05 -38.56 -17.58
N GLY A 256 -6.71 -37.42 -17.31
CA GLY A 256 -7.69 -36.93 -18.28
C GLY A 256 -8.51 -35.70 -17.93
N ARG A 257 -8.27 -34.66 -18.74
CA ARG A 257 -9.22 -33.63 -19.23
C ARG A 257 -9.57 -32.44 -18.32
N ILE A 258 -8.87 -31.36 -18.64
CA ILE A 258 -9.36 -29.98 -18.66
C ILE A 258 -10.63 -29.90 -19.53
N PRO A 259 -11.80 -29.48 -19.02
CA PRO A 259 -12.87 -28.99 -19.88
C PRO A 259 -12.67 -27.50 -20.16
N SER A 260 -12.47 -27.22 -21.44
CA SER A 260 -12.58 -25.89 -22.05
C SER A 260 -14.02 -25.36 -21.97
N THR A 261 -14.13 -24.09 -21.61
CA THR A 261 -15.11 -23.07 -22.04
C THR A 261 -16.48 -23.52 -22.58
N ARG A 262 -17.55 -23.03 -21.95
CA ARG A 262 -18.57 -22.27 -22.70
C ARG A 262 -19.33 -21.27 -21.83
N ALA A 263 -19.50 -20.10 -22.41
CA ALA A 263 -20.18 -18.93 -21.89
C ALA A 263 -21.67 -19.15 -21.64
N ALA A 264 -22.18 -18.50 -20.59
CA ALA A 264 -23.55 -18.02 -20.53
C ALA A 264 -23.59 -16.71 -19.73
N THR A 265 -23.82 -15.65 -20.49
CA THR A 265 -24.23 -14.30 -20.15
C THR A 265 -25.25 -14.24 -19.01
N ASN A 266 -25.01 -13.43 -17.98
CA ASN A 266 -25.98 -12.43 -17.51
C ASN A 266 -25.35 -11.51 -16.45
N GLY A 267 -25.53 -10.21 -16.65
CA GLY A 267 -24.87 -9.16 -15.91
C GLY A 267 -25.44 -8.97 -14.51
N GLN A 268 -24.53 -8.81 -13.55
CA GLN A 268 -24.61 -7.81 -12.50
C GLN A 268 -23.20 -7.33 -12.19
N VAL A 269 -22.95 -6.04 -12.40
CA VAL A 269 -21.73 -5.37 -11.96
C VAL A 269 -21.83 -5.19 -10.46
N GLN A 270 -21.31 -6.16 -9.70
CA GLN A 270 -20.96 -5.93 -8.29
C GLN A 270 -19.55 -5.34 -8.25
N LEU A 271 -19.46 -4.09 -7.81
CA LEU A 271 -18.22 -3.38 -7.53
C LEU A 271 -17.54 -4.09 -6.34
N ALA A 272 -16.64 -5.03 -6.65
CA ALA A 272 -15.90 -5.77 -5.63
C ALA A 272 -14.88 -4.82 -4.97
N LYS A 273 -15.17 -4.47 -3.72
CA LYS A 273 -14.26 -3.82 -2.78
C LYS A 273 -13.05 -4.75 -2.57
N ALA A 274 -11.91 -4.37 -3.13
CA ALA A 274 -10.67 -5.11 -2.97
C ALA A 274 -10.23 -5.09 -1.49
N THR A 275 -10.36 -6.22 -0.83
CA THR A 275 -9.80 -6.47 0.49
C THR A 275 -8.29 -6.67 0.34
N VAL A 276 -7.51 -5.72 0.83
CA VAL A 276 -6.04 -5.84 0.92
C VAL A 276 -5.69 -6.93 1.93
N PRO A 277 -4.84 -7.93 1.59
CA PRO A 277 -4.41 -8.93 2.55
C PRO A 277 -3.50 -8.33 3.63
N ALA A 278 -3.73 -8.77 4.87
CA ALA A 278 -2.94 -8.40 6.04
C ALA A 278 -1.49 -8.88 5.90
N ALA A 279 -0.54 -7.95 5.99
CA ALA A 279 0.88 -8.24 6.05
C ALA A 279 1.30 -8.63 7.48
N GLY A 280 2.11 -9.69 7.59
CA GLY A 280 3.17 -9.78 8.60
C GLY A 280 3.05 -10.85 9.68
N SER A 281 3.22 -12.12 9.32
CA SER A 281 3.84 -13.11 10.21
C SER A 281 5.37 -13.07 10.01
N VAL A 282 6.09 -12.67 11.04
CA VAL A 282 7.57 -12.62 11.08
C VAL A 282 8.07 -14.00 11.56
N PRO A 283 8.96 -14.71 10.82
CA PRO A 283 9.64 -15.87 11.38
C PRO A 283 10.82 -15.46 12.27
N ALA A 284 11.03 -16.30 13.28
CA ALA A 284 11.98 -16.14 14.37
C ALA A 284 13.46 -16.17 13.95
N ALA A 285 14.26 -15.60 14.84
CA ALA A 285 15.71 -15.43 14.82
C ALA A 285 16.52 -16.59 14.21
N GLY A 286 17.34 -16.25 13.21
CA GLY A 286 18.45 -17.05 12.72
C GLY A 286 19.78 -16.48 13.20
N SER A 287 20.56 -17.35 13.82
CA SER A 287 21.90 -17.19 14.39
C SER A 287 22.96 -16.56 13.46
N VAL A 288 23.70 -15.60 14.00
CA VAL A 288 24.90 -14.98 13.39
C VAL A 288 26.13 -15.85 13.70
N PRO A 289 26.92 -16.31 12.71
CA PRO A 289 28.26 -16.81 12.98
C PRO A 289 29.29 -15.68 12.99
N ALA A 290 30.33 -15.93 13.78
CA ALA A 290 31.36 -15.02 14.22
C ALA A 290 32.31 -14.51 13.11
N ALA A 291 33.00 -13.45 13.48
CA ALA A 291 34.06 -12.73 12.78
C ALA A 291 35.06 -13.60 11.99
N GLY A 292 35.46 -13.11 10.82
CA GLY A 292 36.54 -13.67 10.02
C GLY A 292 37.14 -12.69 9.02
N ALA A 293 38.29 -12.13 9.39
CA ALA A 293 39.43 -11.73 8.56
C ALA A 293 39.24 -10.79 7.33
N ALA A 294 39.81 -9.59 7.47
CA ALA A 294 40.23 -8.74 6.36
C ALA A 294 41.44 -9.34 5.62
N PRO A 295 41.52 -9.23 4.28
CA PRO A 295 42.79 -9.34 3.57
C PRO A 295 43.33 -7.96 3.17
N ALA A 296 44.66 -7.95 3.11
CA ALA A 296 45.55 -6.81 2.99
C ALA A 296 45.56 -6.14 1.61
N ALA A 297 46.11 -4.94 1.62
CA ALA A 297 46.43 -4.08 0.49
C ALA A 297 47.09 -4.83 -0.68
N GLY A 298 46.53 -4.65 -1.88
CA GLY A 298 47.09 -5.08 -3.17
C GLY A 298 47.38 -3.87 -4.05
N ARG A 299 48.62 -3.79 -4.52
CA ARG A 299 49.28 -2.69 -5.23
C ARG A 299 48.64 -2.30 -6.58
N ALA A 300 48.74 -1.01 -6.89
CA ALA A 300 48.56 -0.42 -8.22
C ALA A 300 49.61 -0.92 -9.24
N PRO A 301 49.26 -1.00 -10.54
CA PRO A 301 50.23 -0.95 -11.60
C PRO A 301 50.19 0.38 -12.38
N ALA A 302 51.40 0.90 -12.55
CA ALA A 302 51.93 1.86 -13.51
C ALA A 302 51.13 2.17 -14.79
N ARG A 303 50.81 3.46 -14.95
CA ARG A 303 51.37 4.37 -15.97
C ARG A 303 51.79 3.71 -17.30
N GLY A 304 50.88 3.71 -18.28
CA GLY A 304 51.16 3.48 -19.70
C GLY A 304 50.91 4.75 -20.51
N SER A 305 51.98 5.46 -20.86
CA SER A 305 51.97 6.63 -21.73
C SER A 305 51.91 6.20 -23.21
N GLY A 306 50.73 6.29 -23.83
CA GLY A 306 50.55 6.16 -25.27
C GLY A 306 50.49 7.55 -25.92
N ARG A 307 51.60 7.95 -26.56
CA ARG A 307 51.67 9.09 -27.47
C ARG A 307 50.79 8.83 -28.70
N SER A 308 49.82 9.70 -28.95
CA SER A 308 49.22 9.87 -30.27
C SER A 308 49.40 11.33 -30.69
N SER A 309 50.48 11.57 -31.41
CA SER A 309 50.70 12.80 -32.18
C SER A 309 49.88 12.70 -33.46
N VAL A 310 48.73 13.37 -33.50
CA VAL A 310 48.09 13.75 -34.77
C VAL A 310 48.11 15.27 -34.82
N ARG A 311 49.11 15.75 -35.55
CA ARG A 311 49.32 17.13 -35.96
C ARG A 311 48.45 17.35 -37.20
N ILE A 312 47.38 18.12 -37.06
CA ILE A 312 46.69 18.73 -38.20
C ILE A 312 47.00 20.22 -38.14
N GLU A 313 47.91 20.62 -39.02
CA GLU A 313 48.08 22.00 -39.47
C GLU A 313 46.93 22.34 -40.43
N ASN A 314 46.19 23.39 -40.10
CA ASN A 314 45.47 24.28 -41.02
C ASN A 314 45.21 25.54 -40.17
N GLY A 315 45.91 26.66 -40.37
CA GLY A 315 45.74 27.53 -41.53
C GLY A 315 44.32 28.09 -41.49
N GLY A 316 44.01 29.33 -41.15
CA GLY A 316 44.75 30.57 -41.19
C GLY A 316 43.75 31.63 -41.63
N GLY A 317 43.53 32.66 -40.81
CA GLY A 317 42.91 33.93 -41.19
C GLY A 317 41.40 33.94 -41.49
N ARG A 318 40.64 34.73 -40.74
CA ARG A 318 40.31 36.10 -41.16
C ARG A 318 39.49 36.81 -40.08
N ARG A 319 40.02 37.98 -39.74
CA ARG A 319 39.43 39.06 -38.97
C ARG A 319 38.44 39.78 -39.89
N GLY A 320 37.22 40.02 -39.42
CA GLY A 320 36.18 40.71 -40.19
C GLY A 320 34.91 40.92 -39.37
N GLU A 321 34.99 41.86 -38.42
CA GLU A 321 33.89 42.77 -38.05
C GLU A 321 34.26 44.14 -38.66
N PRO A 322 33.32 45.09 -38.86
CA PRO A 322 31.89 45.08 -38.51
C PRO A 322 30.99 45.46 -39.70
N ASP A 323 29.68 45.26 -39.59
CA ASP A 323 28.72 46.11 -40.31
C ASP A 323 27.53 46.45 -39.40
N GLU A 324 27.51 47.73 -39.02
CA GLU A 324 26.37 48.50 -38.57
C GLU A 324 25.35 48.60 -39.69
N ASN A 325 24.16 47.99 -39.55
CA ASN A 325 22.92 48.62 -39.98
C ASN A 325 21.73 47.72 -39.62
N ASN A 326 20.78 48.25 -38.85
CA ASN A 326 19.45 48.55 -39.37
C ASN A 326 18.49 48.75 -38.20
N GLY A 327 18.05 49.99 -38.04
CA GLY A 327 16.99 50.34 -37.10
C GLY A 327 15.64 49.79 -37.57
N SER A 328 14.84 49.34 -36.61
CA SER A 328 13.39 49.30 -36.76
C SER A 328 12.77 49.53 -35.39
N ASN A 329 12.32 50.77 -35.25
CA ASN A 329 11.65 51.33 -34.09
C ASN A 329 10.20 50.80 -34.09
N GLY A 330 9.97 49.64 -33.48
CA GLY A 330 8.66 49.03 -33.33
C GLY A 330 7.96 49.49 -32.05
N LYS A 331 7.13 50.54 -32.16
CA LYS A 331 6.13 50.96 -31.17
C LYS A 331 5.34 49.75 -30.64
N VAL A 332 5.48 49.47 -29.34
CA VAL A 332 4.56 48.59 -28.61
C VAL A 332 3.24 49.33 -28.43
N GLN A 333 2.20 48.92 -29.15
CA GLN A 333 0.82 49.30 -28.85
C GLN A 333 0.30 48.46 -27.68
N PRO A 334 -0.36 49.06 -26.67
CA PRO A 334 -1.12 48.30 -25.70
C PRO A 334 -2.41 47.80 -26.37
N VAL A 335 -2.57 46.48 -26.50
CA VAL A 335 -3.83 45.87 -26.94
C VAL A 335 -4.82 45.97 -25.78
N SER A 336 -5.68 46.98 -25.88
CA SER A 336 -6.91 47.14 -25.11
C SER A 336 -7.83 45.92 -25.32
N GLY A 337 -8.56 45.58 -24.26
CA GLY A 337 -9.35 44.35 -24.12
C GLY A 337 -10.26 44.04 -25.30
N ALA A 338 -10.17 42.79 -25.74
CA ALA A 338 -11.19 42.13 -26.55
C ALA A 338 -11.78 41.00 -25.70
N GLU A 339 -13.07 41.13 -25.41
CA GLU A 339 -13.90 40.07 -24.85
C GLU A 339 -13.86 38.88 -25.82
N ALA A 340 -13.13 37.83 -25.44
CA ALA A 340 -13.15 36.57 -26.16
C ALA A 340 -14.48 35.85 -25.88
N THR A 341 -15.46 36.06 -26.75
CA THR A 341 -16.67 35.21 -26.80
C THR A 341 -16.27 33.83 -27.30
N ILE A 342 -16.14 32.87 -26.38
CA ILE A 342 -15.89 31.47 -26.69
C ILE A 342 -17.21 30.84 -27.13
N ILE A 343 -17.36 30.61 -28.43
CA ILE A 343 -18.46 29.80 -28.99
C ILE A 343 -18.05 28.32 -28.85
N LEU A 344 -18.61 27.64 -27.84
CA LEU A 344 -18.48 26.19 -27.69
C LEU A 344 -19.39 25.46 -28.70
N PRO A 345 -18.88 24.50 -29.48
CA PRO A 345 -19.73 23.66 -30.32
C PRO A 345 -20.58 22.75 -29.45
N ILE A 346 -21.90 22.94 -29.49
CA ILE A 346 -22.86 22.06 -28.80
C ILE A 346 -22.95 20.74 -29.59
N PRO A 347 -22.67 19.58 -28.97
CA PRO A 347 -22.80 18.29 -29.64
C PRO A 347 -24.26 17.98 -30.00
N ARG A 348 -24.51 17.60 -31.26
CA ARG A 348 -25.84 17.32 -31.84
C ARG A 348 -26.60 16.13 -31.21
N SER A 349 -26.03 15.42 -30.25
CA SER A 349 -26.62 14.21 -29.67
C SER A 349 -27.75 14.46 -28.65
N GLN A 350 -28.05 15.72 -28.31
CA GLN A 350 -29.12 16.06 -27.34
C GLN A 350 -30.46 16.50 -27.97
N TRP A 351 -30.61 16.43 -29.30
CA TRP A 351 -31.81 16.93 -30.00
C TRP A 351 -32.88 15.88 -30.34
N SER A 352 -32.96 14.76 -29.64
CA SER A 352 -34.06 13.82 -29.88
C SER A 352 -34.48 13.04 -28.63
N ARG A 353 -35.37 13.67 -27.84
CA ARG A 353 -36.32 13.01 -26.94
C ARG A 353 -37.35 14.05 -26.51
N GLY A 354 -38.27 14.34 -27.42
CA GLY A 354 -39.42 15.21 -27.16
C GLY A 354 -40.60 14.74 -27.99
N ASN A 355 -41.66 14.33 -27.28
CA ASN A 355 -43.03 14.08 -27.72
C ASN A 355 -43.29 12.84 -28.59
N ASP A 356 -43.75 11.77 -27.95
CA ASP A 356 -44.67 10.79 -28.55
C ASP A 356 -45.69 10.23 -27.53
N ASP A 357 -46.16 11.07 -26.59
CA ASP A 357 -47.28 10.72 -25.70
C ASP A 357 -48.55 11.47 -26.11
N ARG A 358 -49.13 11.08 -27.25
CA ARG A 358 -50.54 11.34 -27.59
C ARG A 358 -51.09 10.25 -28.51
N ASN A 359 -51.51 9.12 -27.95
CA ASN A 359 -52.77 8.50 -28.37
C ASN A 359 -53.17 7.34 -27.45
N GLY A 360 -54.32 7.47 -26.79
CA GLY A 360 -54.87 6.44 -25.92
C GLY A 360 -56.28 6.79 -25.49
N GLY A 361 -57.16 7.01 -26.47
CA GLY A 361 -58.58 7.21 -26.23
C GLY A 361 -59.40 6.52 -27.32
N ARG A 362 -59.83 5.28 -27.03
CA ARG A 362 -61.20 4.75 -27.23
C ARG A 362 -61.24 3.26 -26.94
#